data_AF-A0A9P5EBR9-F1
#
_entry.id   AF-A0A9P5EBR9-F1
#
_cell.length_a   1.000
_cell.length_b   1.000
_cell.length_c   1.000
_cell.angle_alpha   90.00
_cell.angle_beta   90.00
_cell.angle_gamma   90.00
#
_symmetry.space_group_name_H-M   'P 1'
#
loop_
_entity.id
_entity.type
_entity.pdbx_description
1 polymer ?
#
loop_
_entity_poly.entity_id
_entity_poly.type
_entity_poly.pdbx_seq_one_letter_code
_entity_poly.pdbx_strand_id
1 'polypeptide(L)'
;MSEKALAIDYSSLAPTTEIRLLTLEHGRGDDSIVCTLRTVTRDGAEYHTLSYEWEDESKNDLFITIGDCQVQIRMNLFEALKNIRKSTEDLRLRVDAICINQSDVQEKSQQVAMMGEIFTEAVGVISWLGPARDDSNLAMYLMRFNITPGPDSRELKALLSLWQRRYRRRVWIIQELYLAKSYVIWCGHKSISNSKFERSLANLNCYNDTFSDDFSQSPVNQHSMARLFHSTEISNLH
;
A
#
# COMPACT_ATOMS: atom_id res chain seq x y z
N MET A 1 -16.95 -9.15 -2.86
CA MET A 1 -16.63 -8.15 -3.90
C MET A 1 -16.63 -8.88 -5.23
N SER A 2 -17.21 -8.31 -6.28
CA SER A 2 -17.02 -8.81 -7.64
C SER A 2 -15.90 -8.01 -8.31
N GLU A 3 -15.00 -8.71 -9.00
CA GLU A 3 -13.86 -8.10 -9.65
C GLU A 3 -14.18 -7.78 -11.11
N LYS A 4 -13.65 -6.65 -11.58
CA LYS A 4 -13.86 -6.18 -12.95
C LYS A 4 -12.81 -6.80 -13.87
N ALA A 5 -13.25 -7.49 -14.90
CA ALA A 5 -12.38 -7.81 -16.02
C ALA A 5 -11.89 -6.49 -16.65
N LEU A 6 -10.57 -6.26 -16.66
CA LEU A 6 -9.98 -5.11 -17.34
C LEU A 6 -9.82 -5.42 -18.82
N ALA A 7 -10.11 -4.44 -19.68
CA ALA A 7 -9.91 -4.53 -21.12
C ALA A 7 -8.41 -4.36 -21.48
N ILE A 8 -7.63 -5.37 -21.14
CA ILE A 8 -6.18 -5.49 -21.37
C ILE A 8 -5.95 -6.84 -22.07
N ASP A 9 -5.15 -6.87 -23.13
CA ASP A 9 -4.66 -8.13 -23.68
C ASP A 9 -3.49 -8.63 -22.82
N TYR A 10 -3.66 -9.80 -22.21
CA TYR A 10 -2.71 -10.35 -21.23
C TYR A 10 -1.86 -11.44 -21.87
N SER A 11 -0.59 -11.12 -22.15
CA SER A 11 0.45 -12.12 -22.45
C SER A 11 0.49 -13.18 -21.35
N SER A 12 0.51 -14.47 -21.73
CA SER A 12 0.69 -15.58 -20.78
C SER A 12 2.00 -15.41 -19.98
N LEU A 13 2.03 -15.96 -18.76
CA LEU A 13 3.20 -15.94 -17.88
C LEU A 13 3.75 -17.35 -17.69
N ALA A 14 5.08 -17.48 -17.69
CA ALA A 14 5.75 -18.67 -17.20
C ALA A 14 5.42 -18.86 -15.69
N PRO A 15 4.86 -20.02 -15.29
CA PRO A 15 4.48 -20.25 -13.89
C PRO A 15 5.65 -20.04 -12.92
N THR A 16 5.34 -19.50 -11.75
CA THR A 16 6.27 -19.26 -10.62
C THR A 16 7.52 -18.41 -10.89
N THR A 17 7.71 -17.92 -12.12
CA THR A 17 8.98 -17.29 -12.56
C THR A 17 8.78 -15.96 -13.28
N GLU A 18 7.59 -15.69 -13.82
CA GLU A 18 7.25 -14.40 -14.45
C GLU A 18 6.17 -13.62 -13.70
N ILE A 19 6.32 -12.30 -13.74
CA ILE A 19 5.35 -11.31 -13.25
C ILE A 19 5.14 -10.24 -14.32
N ARG A 20 3.97 -9.59 -14.32
CA ARG A 20 3.81 -8.32 -15.02
C ARG A 20 4.10 -7.16 -14.09
N LEU A 21 4.74 -6.13 -14.67
CA LEU A 21 5.00 -4.84 -14.04
C LEU A 21 4.36 -3.73 -14.88
N LEU A 22 3.67 -2.83 -14.18
CA LEU A 22 3.11 -1.59 -14.72
C LEU A 22 4.16 -0.48 -14.60
N THR A 23 4.67 0.01 -15.72
CA THR A 23 5.47 1.23 -15.73
C THR A 23 4.50 2.41 -15.79
N LEU A 24 4.36 3.14 -14.69
CA LEU A 24 3.59 4.39 -14.60
C LEU A 24 4.46 5.53 -15.12
N GLU A 25 4.05 6.18 -16.20
CA GLU A 25 4.84 7.25 -16.83
C GLU A 25 4.79 8.54 -16.00
N HIS A 26 5.86 9.31 -16.04
CA HIS A 26 5.97 10.59 -15.36
C HIS A 26 4.97 11.63 -15.88
N GLY A 27 4.51 12.52 -14.99
CA GLY A 27 3.51 13.53 -15.33
C GLY A 27 3.22 14.47 -14.16
N ARG A 28 2.42 15.51 -14.40
CA ARG A 28 2.21 16.62 -13.46
C ARG A 28 0.72 16.93 -13.32
N GLY A 29 0.29 17.23 -12.10
CA GLY A 29 -1.09 17.64 -11.81
C GLY A 29 -2.14 16.72 -12.43
N ASP A 30 -2.91 17.27 -13.37
CA ASP A 30 -4.03 16.62 -14.04
C ASP A 30 -3.68 16.02 -15.43
N ASP A 31 -2.39 15.95 -15.80
CA ASP A 31 -1.94 15.21 -17.00
C ASP A 31 -2.52 13.79 -17.00
N SER A 32 -2.98 13.29 -18.14
CA SER A 32 -3.50 11.93 -18.29
C SER A 32 -2.55 10.88 -17.70
N ILE A 33 -3.07 9.86 -17.01
CA ILE A 33 -2.26 8.74 -16.55
C ILE A 33 -2.03 7.81 -17.73
N VAL A 34 -0.77 7.70 -18.14
CA VAL A 34 -0.28 6.77 -19.17
C VAL A 34 0.66 5.77 -18.50
N CYS A 35 0.55 4.52 -18.92
CA CYS A 35 1.36 3.41 -18.43
C CYS A 35 1.72 2.46 -19.57
N THR A 36 2.74 1.63 -19.36
CA THR A 36 2.95 0.40 -20.15
C THR A 36 3.02 -0.82 -19.24
N LEU A 37 2.37 -1.92 -19.63
CA LEU A 37 2.42 -3.20 -18.92
C LEU A 37 3.44 -4.11 -19.62
N ARG A 38 4.35 -4.75 -18.86
CA ARG A 38 5.35 -5.68 -19.42
C ARG A 38 5.51 -6.92 -18.55
N THR A 39 5.52 -8.10 -19.17
CA THR A 39 6.04 -9.33 -18.55
C THR A 39 7.55 -9.21 -18.34
N VAL A 40 8.03 -9.68 -17.19
CA VAL A 40 9.45 -9.86 -16.85
C VAL A 40 9.62 -11.14 -16.03
N THR A 41 10.81 -11.74 -16.07
CA THR A 41 11.25 -12.67 -15.02
C THR A 41 11.23 -11.96 -13.66
N ARG A 42 10.76 -12.64 -12.61
CA ARG A 42 10.67 -12.09 -11.24
C ARG A 42 12.07 -11.80 -10.68
N ASP A 43 12.94 -12.81 -10.72
CA ASP A 43 14.31 -12.76 -10.22
C ASP A 43 15.12 -11.60 -10.81
N GLY A 44 15.56 -10.68 -9.95
CA GLY A 44 16.39 -9.53 -10.35
C GLY A 44 15.63 -8.35 -10.98
N ALA A 45 14.29 -8.38 -11.05
CA ALA A 45 13.51 -7.24 -11.53
C ALA A 45 13.42 -6.12 -10.48
N GLU A 46 13.69 -4.88 -10.89
CA GLU A 46 13.49 -3.69 -10.05
C GLU A 46 12.07 -3.13 -10.17
N TYR A 47 11.33 -3.14 -9.07
CA TYR A 47 9.98 -2.59 -8.95
C TYR A 47 9.62 -2.26 -7.50
N HIS A 48 8.62 -1.40 -7.33
CA HIS A 48 7.88 -1.23 -6.08
C HIS A 48 6.55 -1.99 -6.14
N THR A 49 5.99 -2.45 -5.03
CA THR A 49 4.58 -2.87 -4.98
C THR A 49 3.69 -1.72 -4.53
N LEU A 50 2.44 -1.68 -5.00
CA LEU A 50 1.43 -0.73 -4.54
C LEU A 50 0.37 -1.44 -3.70
N SER A 51 0.47 -1.27 -2.37
CA SER A 51 -0.54 -1.72 -1.40
C SER A 51 -1.60 -0.65 -1.23
N TYR A 52 -2.88 -1.03 -1.41
CA TYR A 52 -4.03 -0.14 -1.25
C TYR A 52 -5.30 -0.96 -0.93
N GLU A 53 -6.31 -0.33 -0.32
CA GLU A 53 -7.61 -1.01 -0.14
C GLU A 53 -8.31 -1.18 -1.49
N TRP A 54 -8.78 -2.38 -1.83
CA TRP A 54 -9.64 -2.55 -3.01
C TRP A 54 -11.07 -2.12 -2.65
N GLU A 55 -11.67 -1.21 -3.41
CA GLU A 55 -13.06 -0.77 -3.23
C GLU A 55 -14.01 -1.47 -4.23
N ASP A 56 -15.31 -1.51 -3.93
CA ASP A 56 -16.36 -2.02 -4.84
C ASP A 56 -16.58 -1.06 -6.04
N GLU A 57 -17.47 -1.40 -6.97
CA GLU A 57 -17.63 -0.60 -8.21
C GLU A 57 -18.30 0.75 -7.99
N SER A 58 -17.75 1.77 -8.64
CA SER A 58 -18.20 3.15 -8.52
C SER A 58 -18.58 3.73 -9.88
N LYS A 59 -19.65 4.51 -9.92
CA LYS A 59 -20.00 5.32 -11.12
C LYS A 59 -18.95 6.39 -11.44
N ASN A 60 -18.00 6.61 -10.53
CA ASN A 60 -16.92 7.59 -10.66
C ASN A 60 -15.59 6.92 -11.07
N ASP A 61 -15.56 5.63 -11.42
CA ASP A 61 -14.34 4.94 -11.85
C ASP A 61 -13.78 5.55 -13.14
N LEU A 62 -12.46 5.81 -13.16
CA LEU A 62 -11.79 6.62 -14.18
C LEU A 62 -10.93 5.78 -15.13
N PHE A 63 -10.70 6.31 -16.33
CA PHE A 63 -9.87 5.68 -17.35
C PHE A 63 -8.40 6.09 -17.22
N ILE A 64 -7.51 5.14 -17.46
CA ILE A 64 -6.08 5.34 -17.69
C ILE A 64 -5.68 4.69 -19.02
N THR A 65 -4.56 5.14 -19.59
CA THR A 65 -4.00 4.55 -20.81
C THR A 65 -2.98 3.48 -20.42
N ILE A 66 -3.10 2.26 -20.98
CA ILE A 66 -2.12 1.18 -20.79
C ILE A 66 -1.73 0.65 -22.18
N GLY A 67 -0.55 1.04 -22.67
CA GLY A 67 -0.23 0.88 -24.09
C GLY A 67 -1.28 1.60 -24.95
N ASP A 68 -1.81 0.92 -25.97
CA ASP A 68 -2.88 1.47 -26.81
C ASP A 68 -4.30 1.31 -26.20
N CYS A 69 -4.44 0.67 -25.03
CA CYS A 69 -5.73 0.37 -24.40
C CYS A 69 -6.21 1.48 -23.44
N GLN A 70 -7.51 1.81 -23.49
CA GLN A 70 -8.18 2.63 -22.47
C GLN A 70 -8.81 1.74 -21.40
N VAL A 71 -8.29 1.81 -20.17
CA VAL A 71 -8.61 0.89 -19.08
C VAL A 71 -9.29 1.62 -17.93
N GLN A 72 -10.54 1.26 -17.63
CA GLN A 72 -11.30 1.88 -16.53
C GLN A 72 -10.99 1.21 -15.18
N ILE A 73 -10.23 1.90 -14.35
CA ILE A 73 -9.77 1.45 -13.03
C ILE A 73 -10.60 2.07 -11.89
N ARG A 74 -10.50 1.48 -10.70
CA ARG A 74 -11.21 1.97 -9.51
C ARG A 74 -10.70 3.36 -9.10
N MET A 75 -11.61 4.27 -8.74
CA MET A 75 -11.26 5.66 -8.38
C MET A 75 -10.13 5.76 -7.34
N ASN A 76 -10.12 4.88 -6.34
CA ASN A 76 -9.11 4.94 -5.28
C ASN A 76 -7.70 4.50 -5.74
N LEU A 77 -7.60 3.66 -6.77
CA LEU A 77 -6.35 3.31 -7.46
C LEU A 77 -5.93 4.44 -8.41
N PHE A 78 -6.87 5.09 -9.09
CA PHE A 78 -6.58 6.27 -9.91
C PHE A 78 -5.94 7.37 -9.04
N GLU A 79 -6.55 7.67 -7.88
CA GLU A 79 -5.99 8.59 -6.90
C GLU A 79 -4.62 8.14 -6.37
N ALA A 80 -4.43 6.84 -6.12
CA ALA A 80 -3.12 6.31 -5.71
C ALA A 80 -2.05 6.59 -6.77
N LEU A 81 -2.29 6.15 -8.01
CA LEU A 81 -1.38 6.35 -9.15
C LEU A 81 -1.10 7.84 -9.39
N LYS A 82 -2.13 8.70 -9.33
CA LYS A 82 -2.00 10.15 -9.51
C LYS A 82 -1.11 10.81 -8.45
N ASN A 83 -1.24 10.41 -7.18
CA ASN A 83 -0.50 11.01 -6.07
C ASN A 83 0.95 10.49 -5.96
N ILE A 84 1.22 9.24 -6.40
CA ILE A 84 2.58 8.65 -6.38
C ILE A 84 3.36 8.87 -7.68
N ARG A 85 2.70 9.27 -8.77
CA ARG A 85 3.34 9.64 -10.04
C ARG A 85 4.35 10.76 -9.82
N LYS A 86 5.58 10.53 -10.27
CA LYS A 86 6.66 11.52 -10.22
C LYS A 86 6.62 12.44 -11.45
N SER A 87 7.24 13.61 -11.36
CA SER A 87 7.16 14.67 -12.39
C SER A 87 8.30 14.67 -13.43
N THR A 88 9.21 13.69 -13.37
CA THR A 88 10.51 13.65 -14.08
C THR A 88 11.09 12.25 -14.33
N GLU A 89 10.51 11.19 -13.77
CA GLU A 89 11.01 9.81 -13.89
C GLU A 89 9.85 8.81 -13.73
N ASP A 90 9.86 7.73 -14.52
CA ASP A 90 8.78 6.73 -14.53
C ASP A 90 8.89 5.80 -13.31
N LEU A 91 7.76 5.25 -12.86
CA LEU A 91 7.69 4.41 -11.67
C LEU A 91 7.25 2.99 -12.03
N ARG A 92 8.16 2.01 -11.86
CA ARG A 92 7.86 0.59 -12.09
C ARG A 92 7.13 0.02 -10.88
N LEU A 93 5.87 -0.35 -11.08
CA LEU A 93 4.93 -0.80 -10.06
C LEU A 93 4.43 -2.21 -10.32
N ARG A 94 4.34 -3.00 -9.25
CA ARG A 94 3.44 -4.15 -9.17
C ARG A 94 2.12 -3.68 -8.56
N VAL A 95 1.05 -3.74 -9.34
CA VAL A 95 -0.31 -3.34 -8.97
C VAL A 95 -1.24 -4.51 -9.27
N ASP A 96 -1.62 -5.31 -8.28
CA ASP A 96 -2.22 -6.64 -8.52
C ASP A 96 -3.52 -6.61 -9.34
N ALA A 97 -4.37 -5.58 -9.17
CA ALA A 97 -5.59 -5.43 -9.95
C ALA A 97 -5.36 -5.14 -11.46
N ILE A 98 -4.13 -4.78 -11.87
CA ILE A 98 -3.73 -4.50 -13.26
C ILE A 98 -2.68 -5.51 -13.77
N CYS A 99 -1.84 -6.03 -12.88
CA CYS A 99 -0.71 -6.89 -13.25
C CYS A 99 -1.07 -8.39 -13.29
N ILE A 100 -2.14 -8.78 -12.60
CA ILE A 100 -2.72 -10.13 -12.64
C ILE A 100 -3.97 -10.08 -13.50
N ASN A 101 -4.13 -11.05 -14.41
CA ASN A 101 -5.38 -11.26 -15.13
C ASN A 101 -6.44 -11.81 -14.15
N GLN A 102 -7.24 -10.93 -13.55
CA GLN A 102 -8.26 -11.31 -12.56
C GLN A 102 -9.37 -12.22 -13.13
N SER A 103 -9.47 -12.36 -14.46
CA SER A 103 -10.39 -13.29 -15.12
C SER A 103 -9.79 -14.68 -15.36
N ASP A 104 -8.48 -14.86 -15.22
CA ASP A 104 -7.82 -16.17 -15.23
C ASP A 104 -7.62 -16.67 -13.79
N VAL A 105 -8.45 -17.63 -13.38
CA VAL A 105 -8.40 -18.24 -12.03
C VAL A 105 -7.09 -18.99 -11.78
N GLN A 106 -6.47 -19.56 -12.83
CA GLN A 106 -5.22 -20.32 -12.72
C GLN A 106 -4.03 -19.37 -12.56
N GLU A 107 -3.93 -18.34 -13.40
CA GLU A 107 -2.91 -17.29 -13.26
C GLU A 107 -3.04 -16.59 -11.90
N LYS A 108 -4.26 -16.19 -11.52
CA LYS A 108 -4.51 -15.54 -10.23
C LYS A 108 -4.07 -16.41 -9.05
N SER A 109 -4.36 -17.71 -9.09
CA SER A 109 -3.93 -18.64 -8.03
C SER A 109 -2.40 -18.75 -7.94
N GLN A 110 -1.71 -18.78 -9.08
CA GLN A 110 -0.24 -18.81 -9.14
C GLN A 110 0.40 -17.50 -8.65
N GLN A 111 -0.15 -16.36 -9.08
CA GLN A 111 0.35 -15.03 -8.67
C GLN A 111 0.08 -14.76 -7.18
N VAL A 112 -1.06 -15.23 -6.63
CA VAL A 112 -1.35 -15.17 -5.19
C VAL A 112 -0.40 -16.06 -4.38
N ALA A 113 -0.05 -17.25 -4.88
CA ALA A 113 0.93 -18.12 -4.21
C ALA A 113 2.33 -17.48 -4.12
N MET A 114 2.73 -16.68 -5.11
CA MET A 114 4.01 -15.95 -5.11
C MET A 114 4.03 -14.65 -4.28
N MET A 115 2.92 -14.22 -3.66
CA MET A 115 2.84 -12.90 -3.01
C MET A 115 3.95 -12.66 -1.98
N GLY A 116 4.37 -13.69 -1.25
CA GLY A 116 5.47 -13.57 -0.29
C GLY A 116 6.81 -13.23 -0.95
N GLU A 117 7.13 -13.88 -2.07
CA GLU A 117 8.35 -13.64 -2.86
C GLU A 117 8.31 -12.25 -3.51
N ILE A 118 7.18 -11.90 -4.14
CA ILE A 118 6.96 -10.62 -4.81
C ILE A 118 7.16 -9.42 -3.87
N PHE A 119 6.69 -9.51 -2.62
CA PHE A 119 6.87 -8.45 -1.64
C PHE A 119 8.25 -8.47 -0.96
N THR A 120 8.89 -9.65 -0.85
CA THR A 120 10.27 -9.77 -0.34
C THR A 120 11.29 -9.20 -1.33
N GLU A 121 11.08 -9.39 -2.63
CA GLU A 121 12.07 -9.01 -3.64
C GLU A 121 11.98 -7.55 -4.09
N ALA A 122 10.79 -6.94 -4.04
CA ALA A 122 10.56 -5.54 -4.39
C ALA A 122 11.54 -4.57 -3.71
N VAL A 123 11.89 -3.48 -4.39
CA VAL A 123 12.74 -2.38 -3.88
C VAL A 123 12.11 -1.75 -2.63
N GLY A 124 10.78 -1.67 -2.61
CA GLY A 124 10.01 -1.31 -1.43
C GLY A 124 8.51 -1.17 -1.72
N VAL A 125 7.72 -1.07 -0.67
CA VAL A 125 6.25 -1.10 -0.73
C VAL A 125 5.69 0.31 -0.55
N ILE A 126 4.83 0.71 -1.49
CA ILE A 126 4.07 1.96 -1.44
C ILE A 126 2.71 1.64 -0.82
N SER A 127 2.49 2.11 0.42
CA SER A 127 1.24 1.88 1.16
C SER A 127 0.34 3.11 1.05
N TRP A 128 -0.75 2.99 0.30
CA TRP A 128 -1.71 4.08 0.05
C TRP A 128 -2.88 4.01 1.03
N LEU A 129 -2.91 4.94 1.99
CA LEU A 129 -3.98 5.06 2.99
C LEU A 129 -5.22 5.83 2.47
N GLY A 130 -5.26 6.17 1.17
CA GLY A 130 -6.31 7.00 0.58
C GLY A 130 -6.05 8.51 0.69
N PRO A 131 -7.00 9.34 0.18
CA PRO A 131 -6.84 10.79 0.10
C PRO A 131 -6.78 11.49 1.47
N ALA A 132 -6.47 12.78 1.46
CA ALA A 132 -6.49 13.62 2.65
C ALA A 132 -7.92 13.85 3.15
N ARG A 133 -8.21 13.37 4.36
CA ARG A 133 -9.49 13.49 5.09
C ARG A 133 -9.24 13.17 6.57
N ASP A 134 -10.20 13.48 7.44
CA ASP A 134 -10.17 13.07 8.85
C ASP A 134 -8.89 13.55 9.58
N ASP A 135 -8.50 14.82 9.34
CA ASP A 135 -7.25 15.45 9.79
C ASP A 135 -5.95 14.69 9.46
N SER A 136 -5.93 13.79 8.46
CA SER A 136 -4.72 13.03 8.10
C SER A 136 -3.52 13.89 7.70
N ASN A 137 -3.74 15.12 7.23
CA ASN A 137 -2.65 16.09 6.99
C ASN A 137 -1.91 16.49 8.28
N LEU A 138 -2.64 16.59 9.40
CA LEU A 138 -2.09 16.83 10.73
C LEU A 138 -1.41 15.56 11.26
N ALA A 139 -2.04 14.40 11.14
CA ALA A 139 -1.44 13.12 11.52
C ALA A 139 -0.10 12.86 10.79
N MET A 140 -0.05 13.06 9.48
CA MET A 140 1.17 12.94 8.67
C MET A 140 2.22 13.99 9.02
N TYR A 141 1.83 15.19 9.47
CA TYR A 141 2.76 16.19 10.00
C TYR A 141 3.37 15.74 11.33
N LEU A 142 2.54 15.31 12.29
CA LEU A 142 2.98 14.83 13.61
C LEU A 142 3.98 13.66 13.47
N MET A 143 3.65 12.66 12.65
CA MET A 143 4.55 11.54 12.34
C MET A 143 5.83 12.00 11.63
N ARG A 144 5.76 12.96 10.69
CA ARG A 144 6.93 13.45 9.94
C ARG A 144 7.95 14.16 10.84
N PHE A 145 7.49 14.76 11.94
CA PHE A 145 8.33 15.51 12.90
C PHE A 145 8.49 14.82 14.27
N ASN A 146 7.94 13.61 14.46
CA ASN A 146 7.92 12.87 15.73
C ASN A 146 7.30 13.64 16.91
N ILE A 147 6.25 14.43 16.65
CA ILE A 147 5.56 15.22 17.68
C ILE A 147 4.60 14.30 18.43
N THR A 148 4.91 14.01 19.69
CA THR A 148 4.00 13.29 20.59
C THR A 148 2.82 14.20 20.98
N PRO A 149 1.57 13.79 20.75
CA PRO A 149 0.39 14.58 21.11
C PRO A 149 0.11 14.55 22.62
N GLY A 150 -0.59 15.56 23.15
CA GLY A 150 -1.17 15.49 24.49
C GLY A 150 -2.37 14.53 24.54
N PRO A 151 -2.75 14.02 25.72
CA PRO A 151 -4.00 13.27 25.89
C PRO A 151 -5.21 14.11 25.45
N ASP A 152 -6.24 13.45 24.94
CA ASP A 152 -7.51 14.03 24.43
C ASP A 152 -7.41 15.12 23.36
N SER A 153 -6.21 15.44 22.89
CA SER A 153 -5.93 16.47 21.89
C SER A 153 -6.51 16.16 20.50
N ARG A 154 -6.64 17.21 19.66
CA ARG A 154 -6.99 17.05 18.24
C ARG A 154 -5.92 16.26 17.50
N GLU A 155 -4.66 16.46 17.89
CA GLU A 155 -3.47 15.82 17.36
C GLU A 155 -3.50 14.31 17.58
N LEU A 156 -3.87 13.86 18.79
CA LEU A 156 -4.11 12.45 19.09
C LEU A 156 -5.29 11.90 18.26
N LYS A 157 -6.42 12.62 18.22
CA LYS A 157 -7.60 12.21 17.45
C LYS A 157 -7.32 12.07 15.96
N ALA A 158 -6.55 13.00 15.36
CA ALA A 158 -6.12 12.93 13.96
C ALA A 158 -5.25 11.71 13.67
N LEU A 159 -4.30 11.39 14.57
CA LEU A 159 -3.52 10.15 14.47
C LEU A 159 -4.46 8.94 14.55
N LEU A 160 -5.32 8.85 15.57
CA LEU A 160 -6.28 7.76 15.75
C LEU A 160 -7.19 7.55 14.54
N SER A 161 -7.76 8.60 13.95
CA SER A 161 -8.57 8.51 12.73
C SER A 161 -7.78 8.01 11.52
N LEU A 162 -6.47 8.30 11.44
CA LEU A 162 -5.61 7.72 10.40
C LEU A 162 -5.30 6.23 10.65
N TRP A 163 -5.06 5.83 11.91
CA TRP A 163 -4.86 4.41 12.29
C TRP A 163 -6.12 3.56 12.10
N GLN A 164 -7.30 4.12 12.35
CA GLN A 164 -8.59 3.44 12.23
C GLN A 164 -9.09 3.30 10.77
N ARG A 165 -8.35 3.81 9.77
CA ARG A 165 -8.77 3.71 8.36
C ARG A 165 -8.93 2.24 7.93
N ARG A 166 -10.02 2.02 7.19
CA ARG A 166 -10.59 0.72 6.79
C ARG A 166 -9.58 -0.26 6.17
N TYR A 167 -8.56 0.25 5.48
CA TYR A 167 -7.29 -0.40 5.12
C TYR A 167 -6.86 -1.49 6.14
N ARG A 168 -6.72 -1.14 7.44
CA ARG A 168 -6.24 -2.07 8.49
C ARG A 168 -7.14 -3.28 8.80
N ARG A 169 -8.33 -3.41 8.20
CA ARG A 169 -9.20 -4.59 8.38
C ARG A 169 -8.82 -5.81 7.52
N ARG A 170 -7.69 -5.76 6.79
CA ARG A 170 -7.20 -6.84 5.92
C ARG A 170 -5.95 -7.50 6.51
N VAL A 171 -6.03 -8.82 6.74
CA VAL A 171 -4.93 -9.67 7.24
C VAL A 171 -3.68 -9.58 6.35
N TRP A 172 -3.87 -9.45 5.04
CA TRP A 172 -2.82 -9.42 4.01
C TRP A 172 -1.78 -8.30 4.20
N ILE A 173 -2.17 -7.14 4.73
CA ILE A 173 -1.27 -5.99 4.94
C ILE A 173 -0.11 -6.33 5.89
N ILE A 174 -0.28 -7.32 6.77
CA ILE A 174 0.82 -7.80 7.62
C ILE A 174 1.91 -8.43 6.74
N GLN A 175 1.55 -9.28 5.78
CA GLN A 175 2.54 -9.85 4.83
C GLN A 175 3.16 -8.74 3.98
N GLU A 176 2.33 -7.83 3.46
CA GLU A 176 2.74 -6.75 2.57
C GLU A 176 3.74 -5.77 3.21
N LEU A 177 3.62 -5.48 4.51
CA LEU A 177 4.54 -4.56 5.21
C LEU A 177 5.67 -5.27 5.98
N TYR A 178 5.50 -6.53 6.39
CA TYR A 178 6.52 -7.29 7.13
C TYR A 178 7.60 -7.88 6.22
N LEU A 179 7.23 -8.33 5.01
CA LEU A 179 8.18 -8.89 4.05
C LEU A 179 8.95 -7.82 3.27
N ALA A 180 8.49 -6.56 3.35
CA ALA A 180 9.06 -5.43 2.64
C ALA A 180 10.49 -5.10 3.10
N LYS A 181 11.47 -5.13 2.18
CA LYS A 181 12.82 -4.56 2.40
C LYS A 181 12.78 -3.10 2.87
N SER A 182 11.81 -2.34 2.37
CA SER A 182 11.49 -0.98 2.81
C SER A 182 10.03 -0.66 2.50
N TYR A 183 9.41 0.27 3.23
CA TYR A 183 8.08 0.76 2.88
C TYR A 183 7.90 2.25 3.15
N VAL A 184 6.99 2.86 2.39
CA VAL A 184 6.62 4.27 2.46
C VAL A 184 5.11 4.39 2.59
N ILE A 185 4.65 5.06 3.64
CA ILE A 185 3.24 5.34 3.90
C ILE A 185 2.86 6.63 3.17
N TRP A 186 1.81 6.59 2.36
CA TRP A 186 1.25 7.72 1.63
C TRP A 186 -0.19 8.00 2.06
N CYS A 187 -0.55 9.28 2.16
CA CYS A 187 -1.92 9.73 2.37
C CYS A 187 -2.12 11.10 1.71
N GLY A 188 -2.93 11.14 0.64
CA GLY A 188 -2.95 12.27 -0.28
C GLY A 188 -1.54 12.61 -0.80
N HIS A 189 -1.25 13.89 -0.99
CA HIS A 189 0.03 14.41 -1.44
C HIS A 189 1.18 14.32 -0.41
N LYS A 190 1.04 13.54 0.67
CA LYS A 190 2.03 13.43 1.76
C LYS A 190 2.52 12.00 1.91
N SER A 191 3.81 11.84 2.20
CA SER A 191 4.44 10.57 2.50
C SER A 191 5.41 10.64 3.68
N ILE A 192 5.60 9.49 4.34
CA ILE A 192 6.56 9.25 5.43
C ILE A 192 7.23 7.87 5.28
N SER A 193 8.49 7.75 5.69
CA SER A 193 9.21 6.48 5.75
C SER A 193 8.73 5.61 6.91
N ASN A 194 8.89 4.28 6.75
CA ASN A 194 8.78 3.28 7.82
C ASN A 194 9.35 3.76 9.17
N SER A 195 10.61 4.23 9.18
CA SER A 195 11.33 4.66 10.38
C SER A 195 10.70 5.84 11.15
N LYS A 196 9.86 6.64 10.51
CA LYS A 196 9.09 7.72 11.16
C LYS A 196 7.72 7.25 11.63
N PHE A 197 7.08 6.40 10.82
CA PHE A 197 5.82 5.74 11.15
C PHE A 197 5.95 4.83 12.38
N GLU A 198 6.97 3.98 12.41
CA GLU A 198 7.30 3.08 13.52
C GLU A 198 7.61 3.85 14.81
N ARG A 199 8.40 4.92 14.72
CA ARG A 199 8.71 5.78 15.87
C ARG A 199 7.47 6.47 16.42
N SER A 200 6.61 7.01 15.55
CA SER A 200 5.36 7.63 16.02
C SER A 200 4.38 6.61 16.60
N LEU A 201 4.39 5.37 16.15
CA LEU A 201 3.58 4.29 16.70
C LEU A 201 4.10 3.84 18.08
N ALA A 202 5.43 3.76 18.26
CA ALA A 202 6.05 3.51 19.56
C ALA A 202 5.66 4.59 20.59
N ASN A 203 5.73 5.87 20.22
CA ASN A 203 5.33 6.97 21.10
C ASN A 203 3.84 6.94 21.48
N LEU A 204 2.96 6.41 20.62
CA LEU A 204 1.54 6.27 20.92
C LEU A 204 1.25 5.11 21.88
N ASN A 205 1.98 4.00 21.78
CA ASN A 205 1.83 2.88 22.70
C ASN A 205 2.10 3.27 24.17
N CYS A 206 2.94 4.29 24.41
CA CYS A 206 3.19 4.85 25.74
C CYS A 206 1.96 5.49 26.42
N TYR A 207 0.86 5.72 25.69
CA TYR A 207 -0.41 6.22 26.25
C TYR A 207 -1.42 5.10 26.55
N ASN A 208 -1.22 3.87 26.07
CA ASN A 208 -2.23 2.81 26.17
C ASN A 208 -2.50 2.37 27.63
N ASP A 209 -1.55 2.57 28.54
CA ASP A 209 -1.74 2.36 29.99
C ASP A 209 -2.78 3.33 30.61
N THR A 210 -3.25 4.34 29.87
CA THR A 210 -4.24 5.34 30.34
C THR A 210 -5.60 5.26 29.62
N PHE A 211 -5.72 4.49 28.52
CA PHE A 211 -6.91 4.46 27.66
C PHE A 211 -7.48 3.03 27.50
N SER A 212 -7.61 2.30 28.62
CA SER A 212 -7.84 0.84 28.62
C SER A 212 -9.17 0.36 28.02
N ASP A 213 -10.26 1.14 28.06
CA ASP A 213 -11.60 0.54 28.01
C ASP A 213 -12.26 0.54 26.63
N ASP A 214 -12.16 1.62 25.85
CA ASP A 214 -12.66 1.68 24.46
C ASP A 214 -11.65 1.06 23.46
N PHE A 215 -10.35 1.17 23.77
CA PHE A 215 -9.29 0.69 22.88
C PHE A 215 -9.13 -0.84 22.94
N SER A 216 -9.47 -1.48 24.07
CA SER A 216 -9.32 -2.94 24.27
C SER A 216 -10.40 -3.77 23.58
N GLN A 217 -11.65 -3.30 23.54
CA GLN A 217 -12.80 -4.10 23.08
C GLN A 217 -12.91 -4.25 21.55
N SER A 218 -12.02 -3.61 20.79
CA SER A 218 -11.94 -3.85 19.35
C SER A 218 -11.15 -5.14 19.04
N PRO A 219 -11.70 -6.10 18.26
CA PRO A 219 -10.93 -7.27 17.80
C PRO A 219 -9.75 -6.92 16.86
N VAL A 220 -9.60 -5.63 16.53
CA VAL A 220 -8.47 -5.03 15.79
C VAL A 220 -7.13 -5.13 16.56
N ASN A 221 -7.13 -5.53 17.84
CA ASN A 221 -5.91 -5.64 18.66
C ASN A 221 -5.02 -6.87 18.43
N GLN A 222 -5.36 -7.81 17.54
CA GLN A 222 -4.54 -9.01 17.27
C GLN A 222 -3.12 -8.64 16.79
N HIS A 223 -2.02 -8.84 17.53
CA HIS A 223 -1.87 -9.16 18.95
C HIS A 223 -0.81 -8.18 19.54
N SER A 224 -1.18 -6.91 19.71
CA SER A 224 -0.31 -5.78 20.12
C SER A 224 0.84 -5.47 19.14
N MET A 225 0.56 -5.20 17.86
CA MET A 225 1.56 -5.18 16.76
C MET A 225 2.32 -6.52 16.61
N ALA A 226 1.72 -7.62 17.10
CA ALA A 226 2.40 -8.89 17.32
C ALA A 226 3.60 -8.79 18.28
N ARG A 227 3.43 -7.99 19.36
CA ARG A 227 4.33 -7.83 20.52
C ARG A 227 5.54 -6.93 20.20
N LEU A 228 5.26 -5.66 19.90
CA LEU A 228 6.21 -4.69 19.33
C LEU A 228 6.91 -5.21 18.04
N PHE A 229 7.19 -5.60 16.80
CA PHE A 229 8.52 -6.13 16.43
C PHE A 229 9.23 -6.70 17.68
N HIS A 230 9.08 -8.01 17.93
CA HIS A 230 9.52 -8.60 19.21
C HIS A 230 11.02 -8.93 19.20
N SER A 231 11.77 -8.32 20.12
CA SER A 231 13.25 -8.32 20.25
C SER A 231 14.05 -7.71 19.08
N THR A 232 14.85 -6.68 19.38
CA THR A 232 15.80 -6.04 18.45
C THR A 232 17.10 -6.84 18.27
N GLU A 233 17.17 -8.04 18.82
CA GLU A 233 18.35 -8.90 18.86
C GLU A 233 17.96 -10.36 18.61
N ILE A 234 18.22 -10.88 17.40
CA ILE A 234 18.67 -12.27 17.32
C ILE A 234 20.16 -12.23 17.67
N SER A 235 20.43 -12.36 18.96
CA SER A 235 21.77 -12.65 19.45
C SER A 235 22.19 -14.04 18.96
N ASN A 236 23.32 -14.09 18.27
CA ASN A 236 24.03 -15.27 17.75
C ASN A 236 23.45 -15.92 16.49
N LEU A 237 24.28 -15.93 15.44
CA LEU A 237 24.38 -17.06 14.51
C LEU A 237 24.66 -18.35 15.28
N HIS A 238 24.02 -19.46 14.90
CA HIS A 238 24.61 -20.80 14.87
C HIS A 238 23.80 -21.73 13.96
#